data_AF-A0A9D6K4I6-F1
#
_entry.id   AF-A0A9D6K4I6-F1
#
_cell.length_a   1.000
_cell.length_b   1.000
_cell.length_c   1.000
_cell.angle_alpha   90.00
_cell.angle_beta   90.00
_cell.angle_gamma   90.00
#
_symmetry.space_group_name_H-M   'P 1'
#
loop_
_entity.id
_entity.type
_entity.pdbx_description
1 polymer ?
#
loop_
_entity_poly.entity_id
_entity_poly.type
_entity_poly.pdbx_seq_one_letter_code
_entity_poly.pdbx_strand_id
1 'polypeptide(L)'
;MAIHCPKCGMKHDVVKFEEGRRVKCRCGLKLDLGLMQTVDDFLRFFESEKERKKAKEIQDHAEQICQMILDEHSADIDIEIAKQKLREKVESYFPDKLETYRMIYEARFRRLWEQFRAPGGQDPAGP
;
A
#
# COMPACT_ATOMS: atom_id res chain seq x y z
N MET A 1 -9.03 21.82 -6.76
CA MET A 1 -8.18 20.62 -6.62
C MET A 1 -8.15 19.93 -8.00
N ALA A 2 -7.01 19.44 -8.47
CA ALA A 2 -6.87 18.89 -9.83
C ALA A 2 -6.12 17.55 -9.80
N ILE A 3 -6.54 16.60 -10.62
CA ILE A 3 -5.92 15.27 -10.79
C ILE A 3 -5.14 15.26 -12.11
N HIS A 4 -4.07 14.49 -12.20
CA HIS A 4 -3.25 14.40 -13.41
C HIS A 4 -3.44 13.02 -14.08
N CYS A 5 -3.53 12.94 -15.42
CA CYS A 5 -3.50 11.64 -16.13
C CYS A 5 -2.09 11.04 -15.96
N PRO A 6 -1.89 9.91 -15.28
CA PRO A 6 -0.54 9.34 -15.08
C PRO A 6 0.08 8.84 -16.40
N LYS A 7 -0.72 8.68 -17.46
CA LYS A 7 -0.23 8.32 -18.79
C LYS A 7 0.25 9.54 -19.61
N CYS A 8 -0.18 10.76 -19.32
CA CYS A 8 0.17 11.93 -20.15
C CYS A 8 0.34 13.26 -19.41
N GLY A 9 0.26 13.28 -18.08
CA GLY A 9 0.37 14.48 -17.24
C GLY A 9 -0.78 15.49 -17.36
N MET A 10 -1.86 15.20 -18.09
CA MET A 10 -2.93 16.17 -18.33
C MET A 10 -3.73 16.44 -17.07
N LYS A 11 -3.95 17.73 -16.76
CA LYS A 11 -4.71 18.16 -15.58
C LYS A 11 -6.22 18.02 -15.83
N HIS A 12 -6.92 17.44 -14.87
CA HIS A 12 -8.37 17.28 -14.81
C HIS A 12 -8.90 17.92 -13.53
N ASP A 13 -9.86 18.84 -13.63
CA ASP A 13 -10.52 19.42 -12.46
C ASP A 13 -11.31 18.38 -11.66
N VAL A 14 -11.12 18.37 -10.35
CA VAL A 14 -11.77 17.45 -9.40
C VAL A 14 -13.30 17.62 -9.40
N VAL A 15 -13.80 18.80 -9.77
CA VAL A 15 -15.25 19.07 -9.91
C VAL A 15 -15.91 18.15 -10.94
N LYS A 16 -15.14 17.57 -11.88
CA LYS A 16 -15.66 16.59 -12.85
C LYS A 16 -15.86 15.18 -12.28
N PHE A 17 -15.49 14.95 -11.02
CA PHE A 17 -15.55 13.65 -10.36
C PHE A 17 -16.65 13.55 -9.28
N GLU A 18 -17.48 14.58 -9.12
CA GLU A 18 -18.63 14.53 -8.22
C GLU A 18 -19.60 13.42 -8.68
N GLU A 19 -19.99 12.54 -7.74
CA GLU A 19 -20.80 11.32 -7.94
C GLU A 19 -20.08 10.09 -8.55
N GLY A 20 -18.82 9.83 -8.20
CA GLY A 20 -18.17 8.54 -8.53
C GLY A 20 -17.88 8.32 -10.01
N ARG A 21 -17.74 9.41 -10.77
CA ARG A 21 -17.61 9.35 -12.23
C ARG A 21 -16.16 9.12 -12.67
N ARG A 22 -16.01 8.12 -13.53
CA ARG A 22 -14.79 7.83 -14.31
C ARG A 22 -14.55 8.94 -15.34
N VAL A 23 -13.36 9.54 -15.32
CA VAL A 23 -12.95 10.53 -16.32
C VAL A 23 -12.04 9.86 -17.35
N LYS A 24 -12.49 9.79 -18.61
CA LYS A 24 -11.60 9.38 -19.71
C LYS A 24 -10.71 10.56 -20.09
N CYS A 25 -9.43 10.44 -19.82
CA CYS A 25 -8.46 11.42 -20.29
C CYS A 25 -8.27 11.29 -21.81
N ARG A 26 -7.85 12.38 -22.46
CA ARG A 26 -7.49 12.41 -23.89
C ARG A 26 -6.38 11.42 -24.24
N CYS A 27 -5.52 11.05 -23.27
CA CYS A 27 -4.52 9.98 -23.38
C CYS A 27 -5.13 8.57 -23.59
N GLY A 28 -6.46 8.46 -23.49
CA GLY A 28 -7.24 7.22 -23.56
C GLY A 28 -7.37 6.50 -22.22
N LEU A 29 -6.63 6.91 -21.19
CA LEU A 29 -6.69 6.34 -19.84
C LEU A 29 -7.97 6.77 -19.13
N LYS A 30 -8.63 5.84 -18.44
CA LYS A 30 -9.77 6.13 -17.57
C LYS A 30 -9.28 6.34 -16.15
N LEU A 31 -9.50 7.54 -15.62
CA LEU A 31 -9.23 7.94 -14.25
C LEU A 31 -10.46 7.64 -13.41
N ASP A 32 -10.32 6.79 -12.39
CA ASP A 32 -11.38 6.47 -11.44
C ASP A 32 -10.81 6.68 -10.03
N LEU A 33 -11.38 7.63 -9.29
CA LEU A 33 -10.96 7.94 -7.92
C LEU A 33 -11.47 6.91 -6.90
N GLY A 34 -12.46 6.09 -7.26
CA GLY A 34 -12.99 5.04 -6.39
C GLY A 34 -12.16 3.76 -6.37
N LEU A 35 -11.09 3.68 -7.17
CA LEU A 35 -10.30 2.46 -7.40
C LEU A 35 -9.05 2.32 -6.51
N MET A 36 -8.72 3.22 -5.58
CA MET A 36 -7.59 2.98 -4.66
C MET A 36 -7.96 2.00 -3.54
N GLN A 37 -8.26 0.75 -3.90
CA GLN A 37 -8.65 -0.29 -2.94
C GLN A 37 -7.56 -1.35 -2.74
N THR A 38 -6.61 -1.46 -3.67
CA THR A 38 -5.59 -2.52 -3.66
C THR A 38 -4.17 -1.97 -3.73
N VAL A 39 -3.22 -2.82 -3.32
CA VAL A 39 -1.78 -2.55 -3.44
C VAL A 39 -1.36 -2.31 -4.89
N ASP A 40 -1.99 -3.01 -5.85
CA ASP A 40 -1.72 -2.83 -7.28
C ASP A 40 -2.20 -1.46 -7.79
N ASP A 41 -3.33 -0.96 -7.28
CA ASP A 41 -3.84 0.37 -7.61
C ASP A 41 -2.94 1.48 -7.06
N PHE A 42 -2.34 1.28 -5.88
CA PHE A 42 -1.33 2.18 -5.33
C PHE A 42 -0.10 2.27 -6.24
N LEU A 43 0.38 1.14 -6.77
CA LEU A 43 1.58 1.08 -7.64
C LEU A 43 1.37 1.75 -9.00
N ARG A 44 0.17 1.62 -9.57
CA ARG A 44 -0.17 2.23 -10.87
C ARG A 44 -0.29 3.75 -10.80
N PHE A 45 -0.42 4.32 -9.60
CA PHE A 45 -0.55 5.76 -9.39
C PHE A 45 0.78 6.52 -9.51
N PHE A 46 1.91 5.84 -9.40
CA PHE A 46 3.23 6.46 -9.55
C PHE A 46 3.53 6.81 -11.01
N GLU A 47 3.76 8.10 -11.27
CA GLU A 47 3.78 8.69 -12.62
C GLU A 47 5.06 8.36 -13.41
N SER A 48 6.17 8.03 -12.74
CA SER A 48 7.44 7.71 -13.38
C SER A 48 7.95 6.28 -13.14
N GLU A 49 8.75 5.76 -14.08
CA GLU A 49 9.43 4.45 -13.94
C GLU A 49 10.32 4.37 -12.69
N LYS A 50 10.89 5.51 -12.25
CA LYS A 50 11.68 5.59 -11.00
C LYS A 50 10.78 5.41 -9.77
N GLU A 51 9.62 6.03 -9.76
CA GLU A 51 8.66 5.88 -8.67
C GLU A 51 8.04 4.49 -8.66
N ARG A 52 7.76 3.89 -9.83
CA ARG A 52 7.31 2.49 -9.92
C ARG A 52 8.32 1.51 -9.34
N LYS A 53 9.61 1.69 -9.62
CA LYS A 53 10.68 0.88 -9.00
C LYS A 53 10.69 1.03 -7.48
N LYS A 54 10.69 2.26 -6.98
CA LYS A 54 10.62 2.55 -5.54
C LYS A 54 9.39 1.92 -4.90
N ALA A 55 8.23 2.04 -5.54
CA ALA A 55 6.98 1.52 -5.02
C ALA A 55 6.94 -0.01 -5.03
N LYS A 56 7.53 -0.64 -6.06
CA LYS A 56 7.75 -2.09 -6.09
C LYS A 56 8.69 -2.53 -4.96
N GLU A 57 9.76 -1.80 -4.69
CA GLU A 57 10.63 -2.09 -3.54
C GLU A 57 9.89 -2.00 -2.20
N ILE A 58 8.97 -1.03 -2.03
CA ILE A 58 8.08 -0.97 -0.86
C ILE A 58 7.20 -2.23 -0.79
N GLN A 59 6.61 -2.63 -1.91
CA GLN A 59 5.74 -3.82 -1.98
C GLN A 59 6.52 -5.10 -1.62
N ASP A 60 7.67 -5.34 -2.24
CA ASP A 60 8.48 -6.54 -2.01
C ASP A 60 8.89 -6.64 -0.53
N HIS A 61 9.25 -5.51 0.08
CA HIS A 61 9.64 -5.44 1.49
C HIS A 61 8.43 -5.63 2.43
N ALA A 62 7.25 -5.14 2.05
CA ALA A 62 6.01 -5.41 2.78
C ALA A 62 5.59 -6.88 2.71
N GLU A 63 5.78 -7.53 1.55
CA GLU A 63 5.50 -8.95 1.37
C GLU A 63 6.44 -9.81 2.24
N GLN A 64 7.72 -9.44 2.34
CA GLN A 64 8.68 -10.07 3.24
C GLN A 64 8.24 -9.96 4.71
N ILE A 65 7.78 -8.80 5.17
CA ILE A 65 7.24 -8.64 6.52
C ILE A 65 6.03 -9.55 6.75
N CYS A 66 5.14 -9.67 5.76
CA CYS A 66 4.01 -10.60 5.86
C CYS A 66 4.49 -12.04 6.04
N GLN A 67 5.50 -12.47 5.29
CA GLN A 67 6.09 -13.80 5.44
C GLN A 67 6.72 -14.00 6.82
N MET A 68 7.45 -13.01 7.36
CA MET A 68 8.03 -13.09 8.71
C MET A 68 6.95 -13.18 9.79
N ILE A 69 5.82 -12.48 9.65
CA ILE A 69 4.71 -12.59 10.62
C ILE A 69 4.11 -14.00 10.63
N LEU A 70 3.97 -14.61 9.45
CA LEU A 70 3.41 -15.95 9.28
C LEU A 70 4.37 -17.07 9.73
N ASP A 71 5.68 -16.84 9.68
CA ASP A 71 6.71 -17.79 10.10
C ASP A 71 6.91 -17.74 11.61
N GLU A 72 6.48 -18.77 12.35
CA GLU A 72 6.62 -18.86 13.82
C GLU A 72 8.06 -18.79 14.34
N HIS A 73 9.06 -19.08 13.51
CA HIS A 73 10.47 -19.02 13.90
C HIS A 73 11.08 -17.62 13.80
N SER A 74 10.41 -16.69 13.12
CA SER A 74 10.83 -15.31 13.06
C SER A 74 10.61 -14.62 14.41
N ALA A 75 11.62 -13.90 14.90
CA ALA A 75 11.52 -13.19 16.17
C ALA A 75 10.69 -11.90 16.02
N ASP A 76 9.85 -11.63 17.01
CA ASP A 76 8.99 -10.43 17.05
C ASP A 76 9.79 -9.12 16.87
N ILE A 77 10.98 -9.07 17.46
CA ILE A 77 11.90 -7.92 17.36
C ILE A 77 12.35 -7.69 15.91
N ASP A 78 12.65 -8.75 15.17
CA ASP A 78 13.11 -8.64 13.78
C ASP A 78 12.00 -8.12 12.87
N ILE A 79 10.75 -8.51 13.13
CA ILE A 79 9.57 -8.04 12.41
C ILE A 79 9.35 -6.53 12.66
N GLU A 80 9.43 -6.08 13.91
CA GLU A 80 9.29 -4.65 14.23
C GLU A 80 10.43 -3.82 13.63
N ILE A 81 11.67 -4.32 13.62
CA ILE A 81 12.78 -3.68 12.92
C ILE A 81 12.50 -3.57 11.41
N ALA A 82 11.99 -4.64 10.79
CA ALA A 82 11.64 -4.64 9.37
C ALA A 82 10.52 -3.64 9.05
N LYS A 83 9.47 -3.56 9.87
CA LYS A 83 8.39 -2.55 9.76
C LYS A 83 8.92 -1.14 9.87
N GLN A 84 9.79 -0.87 10.84
CA GLN A 84 10.40 0.46 11.00
C GLN A 84 11.23 0.84 9.77
N LYS A 85 12.07 -0.08 9.25
CA LYS A 85 12.84 0.15 8.02
C LYS A 85 11.94 0.40 6.81
N LEU A 86 10.80 -0.29 6.70
CA LEU A 86 9.84 -0.06 5.63
C LEU A 86 9.23 1.34 5.73
N ARG A 87 8.81 1.76 6.93
CA ARG A 87 8.28 3.10 7.19
C ARG A 87 9.28 4.19 6.79
N GLU A 88 10.55 4.04 7.17
CA GLU A 88 11.63 4.97 6.81
C GLU A 88 11.84 5.06 5.29
N LYS A 89 11.78 3.94 4.57
CA LYS A 89 11.84 3.94 3.10
C LYS A 89 10.67 4.69 2.48
N VAL A 90 9.45 4.49 3.00
CA VAL A 90 8.26 5.21 2.51
C VAL A 90 8.40 6.71 2.76
N GLU A 91 8.83 7.11 3.95
CA GLU A 91 9.06 8.52 4.31
C GLU A 91 10.12 9.17 3.41
N SER A 92 11.17 8.42 3.04
CA SER A 92 12.20 8.89 2.12
C SER A 92 11.74 8.96 0.65
N TYR A 93 10.97 7.97 0.19
CA TYR A 93 10.58 7.88 -1.22
C TYR A 93 9.34 8.70 -1.55
N PHE A 94 8.37 8.72 -0.64
CA PHE A 94 7.02 9.24 -0.82
C PHE A 94 6.49 9.86 0.48
N PRO A 95 7.09 10.98 0.96
CA PRO A 95 6.72 11.59 2.24
C PRO A 95 5.23 11.99 2.30
N ASP A 96 4.63 12.36 1.17
CA ASP A 96 3.21 12.72 1.05
C ASP A 96 2.26 11.50 1.06
N LYS A 97 2.79 10.28 0.99
CA LYS A 97 2.03 9.02 0.95
C LYS A 97 2.11 8.23 2.25
N LEU A 98 2.71 8.78 3.31
CA LEU A 98 2.89 8.07 4.58
C LEU A 98 1.54 7.63 5.20
N GLU A 99 0.52 8.47 5.10
CA GLU A 99 -0.81 8.14 5.60
C GLU A 99 -1.45 7.00 4.79
N THR A 100 -1.28 7.00 3.47
CA THR A 100 -1.74 5.90 2.59
C THR A 100 -1.03 4.59 2.93
N TYR A 101 0.29 4.62 3.15
CA TYR A 101 1.04 3.48 3.64
C TYR A 101 0.48 2.94 4.95
N ARG A 102 0.21 3.82 5.92
CA ARG A 102 -0.33 3.45 7.23
C ARG A 102 -1.70 2.79 7.10
N MET A 103 -2.60 3.35 6.28
CA MET A 103 -3.94 2.79 6.10
C MET A 103 -3.92 1.39 5.47
N ILE A 104 -2.96 1.11 4.57
CA ILE A 104 -2.92 -0.16 3.83
C ILE A 104 -2.06 -1.19 4.56
N TYR A 105 -0.79 -0.89 4.78
CA TYR A 105 0.19 -1.88 5.24
C TYR A 105 0.17 -2.07 6.75
N GLU A 106 0.13 -1.00 7.56
CA GLU A 106 0.07 -1.16 9.02
C GLU A 106 -1.23 -1.85 9.46
N ALA A 107 -2.35 -1.58 8.77
CA ALA A 107 -3.60 -2.29 9.01
C ALA A 107 -3.49 -3.78 8.64
N ARG A 108 -2.86 -4.11 7.51
CA ARG A 108 -2.61 -5.50 7.09
C ARG A 108 -1.70 -6.23 8.08
N PHE A 109 -0.58 -5.63 8.48
CA PHE A 109 0.36 -6.24 9.42
C PHE A 109 -0.29 -6.49 10.77
N ARG A 110 -1.05 -5.52 11.31
CA ARG A 110 -1.78 -5.68 12.56
C ARG A 110 -2.73 -6.86 12.52
N ARG A 111 -3.53 -6.98 11.45
CA ARG A 111 -4.46 -8.09 11.27
C ARG A 111 -3.73 -9.43 11.24
N LEU A 112 -2.63 -9.53 10.48
CA LEU A 112 -1.83 -10.76 10.44
C LEU A 112 -1.23 -11.08 11.82
N TRP A 113 -0.74 -10.07 12.53
CA TRP A 113 -0.18 -10.24 13.87
C TRP A 113 -1.22 -10.79 14.84
N GLU A 114 -2.42 -10.21 14.86
CA GLU A 114 -3.54 -10.67 15.69
C GLU A 114 -3.94 -12.12 15.36
N GLN A 115 -3.85 -12.53 14.10
CA GLN A 115 -4.24 -13.88 13.66
C GLN A 115 -3.19 -14.94 13.99
N PHE A 116 -1.90 -14.64 13.87
CA PHE A 116 -0.84 -15.65 13.93
C PHE A 116 0.09 -15.54 15.14
N ARG A 117 0.15 -14.38 15.81
CA ARG A 117 1.09 -14.11 16.91
C ARG A 117 0.43 -13.71 18.22
N ALA A 118 -0.83 -13.24 18.20
CA ALA A 118 -1.53 -12.95 19.44
C ALA A 118 -1.91 -14.25 20.19
N PRO A 119 -1.82 -14.30 21.52
CA PRO A 119 -2.06 -15.50 22.34
C PRO A 119 -3.53 -15.99 22.39
N GLY A 120 -4.37 -15.60 21.43
CA GLY A 120 -5.76 -16.06 21.27
C GLY A 120 -6.03 -16.78 19.94
N GLY A 121 -5.00 -17.05 19.13
CA GLY A 121 -5.09 -17.73 17.83
C GLY A 121 -4.57 -19.17 17.80
N GLN A 122 -4.19 -19.74 18.96
CA GLN A 122 -4.05 -21.18 19.12
C GLN A 122 -5.39 -21.72 19.59
N ASP A 123 -6.16 -22.32 18.68
CA ASP A 123 -7.21 -23.25 19.08
C ASP A 123 -6.55 -24.31 19.99
N PRO A 124 -7.08 -24.56 21.20
CA PRO A 124 -6.65 -25.68 22.00
C PRO A 124 -7.10 -26.94 21.28
N ALA A 125 -6.16 -27.62 20.63
CA ALA A 125 -6.34 -29.02 20.29
C ALA A 125 -6.62 -29.79 21.59
N GLY A 126 -7.90 -30.02 21.86
CA GLY A 126 -8.41 -31.17 22.60
C GLY A 126 -9.34 -31.96 21.66
N PRO A 127 -9.64 -33.24 21.93
CA PRO A 127 -9.33 -34.02 23.12
C PRO A 127 -8.07 -34.90 23.02
#